data_AF-A0A2V7TCA8-F1
#
_entry.id   AF-A0A2V7TCA8-F1
#
_cell.length_a   1.000
_cell.length_b   1.000
_cell.length_c   1.000
_cell.angle_alpha   90.00
_cell.angle_beta   90.00
_cell.angle_gamma   90.00
#
_symmetry.space_group_name_H-M   'P 1'
#
loop_
_entity.id
_entity.type
_entity.pdbx_description
1 polymer ?
#
loop_
_entity_poly.entity_id
_entity_poly.type
_entity_poly.pdbx_seq_one_letter_code
_entity_poly.pdbx_strand_id
1 'polypeptide(L)'
;MKHRDITRDEALGLLDELRAMASLEPGADPKRLARAKEIRFQLQGQEWASPWVREKLDEAYHHLEVLFSARRWRELLSIDALRDEVKGICSRISKSLSADARAV
;
A
#
# COMPACT_ATOMS: atom_id res chain seq x y z
N MET A 1 1.26 -1.66 -20.04
CA MET A 1 1.13 -3.09 -19.64
C MET A 1 -0.36 -3.36 -19.45
N LYS A 2 -0.92 -4.45 -19.98
CA LYS A 2 -2.32 -4.81 -19.68
C LYS A 2 -2.40 -5.15 -18.19
N HIS A 3 -3.34 -4.55 -17.46
CA HIS A 3 -3.61 -4.93 -16.09
C HIS A 3 -4.14 -6.37 -16.09
N ARG A 4 -3.49 -7.25 -15.33
CA ARG A 4 -4.07 -8.54 -15.01
C ARG A 4 -5.19 -8.27 -14.01
N ASP A 5 -6.39 -8.76 -14.31
CA ASP A 5 -7.46 -8.79 -13.32
C ASP A 5 -7.02 -9.71 -12.19
N ILE A 6 -6.97 -9.17 -10.99
CA ILE A 6 -6.63 -9.92 -9.78
C ILE A 6 -7.90 -10.18 -8.99
N THR A 7 -7.95 -11.36 -8.38
CA THR A 7 -9.01 -11.75 -7.46
C THR A 7 -8.96 -10.90 -6.20
N ARG A 8 -10.07 -10.88 -5.45
CA ARG A 8 -10.14 -10.19 -4.15
C ARG A 8 -9.10 -10.74 -3.16
N ASP A 9 -8.91 -12.05 -3.11
CA ASP A 9 -7.93 -12.68 -2.20
C ASP A 9 -6.49 -12.30 -2.57
N GLU A 10 -6.18 -12.24 -3.87
CA GLU A 10 -4.90 -11.69 -4.34
C GLU A 10 -4.74 -10.22 -3.93
N ALA A 11 -5.78 -9.40 -4.06
CA ALA A 11 -5.75 -8.01 -3.65
C ALA A 11 -5.51 -7.85 -2.13
N LEU A 12 -6.14 -8.68 -1.31
CA LEU A 12 -5.90 -8.72 0.14
C LEU A 12 -4.46 -9.14 0.46
N GLY A 13 -3.94 -10.17 -0.21
CA GLY A 13 -2.54 -10.59 -0.04
C GLY A 13 -1.54 -9.49 -0.41
N LEU A 14 -1.83 -8.72 -1.47
CA LEU A 14 -1.02 -7.58 -1.88
C LEU A 14 -1.07 -6.42 -0.86
N LEU A 15 -2.23 -6.15 -0.27
CA LEU A 15 -2.37 -5.16 0.81
C LEU A 15 -1.64 -5.58 2.08
N ASP A 16 -1.67 -6.87 2.42
CA ASP A 16 -0.91 -7.42 3.54
C ASP A 16 0.60 -7.33 3.29
N GLU A 17 1.06 -7.52 2.05
CA GLU A 17 2.45 -7.31 1.67
C GLU A 17 2.87 -5.84 1.88
N LEU A 18 2.09 -4.86 1.41
CA LEU A 18 2.35 -3.42 1.66
C LEU A 18 2.39 -3.10 3.16
N ARG A 19 1.45 -3.68 3.93
CA ARG A 19 1.39 -3.53 5.38
C ARG A 19 2.63 -4.10 6.08
N ALA A 20 3.11 -5.25 5.63
CA ALA A 20 4.31 -5.87 6.16
C ALA A 20 5.55 -5.02 5.87
N MET A 21 5.65 -4.43 4.68
CA MET A 21 6.76 -3.53 4.31
C MET A 21 6.90 -2.36 5.28
N ALA A 22 5.79 -1.76 5.72
CA ALA A 22 5.83 -0.67 6.70
C ALA A 22 6.47 -1.07 8.05
N SER A 23 6.47 -2.35 8.40
CA SER A 23 7.05 -2.82 9.67
C SER A 23 8.57 -3.08 9.59
N LEU A 24 9.16 -2.96 8.41
CA LEU A 24 10.58 -3.20 8.20
C LEU A 24 11.43 -2.03 8.73
N GLU A 25 12.72 -2.28 8.84
CA GLU A 25 13.68 -1.23 9.17
C GLU A 25 13.71 -0.16 8.07
N PRO A 26 13.62 1.13 8.43
CA PRO A 26 13.78 2.23 7.48
C PRO A 26 15.19 2.26 6.92
N GLY A 27 15.33 2.61 5.66
CA GLY A 27 16.61 2.57 4.96
C GLY A 27 16.44 2.53 3.46
N ALA A 28 17.50 2.91 2.73
CA ALA A 28 17.47 2.86 1.27
C ALA A 28 17.21 1.43 0.78
N ASP A 29 16.02 1.19 0.23
CA ASP A 29 15.66 -0.10 -0.36
C ASP A 29 14.91 0.09 -1.69
N PRO A 30 15.65 0.25 -2.80
CA PRO A 30 15.04 0.48 -4.10
C PRO A 30 14.25 -0.73 -4.60
N LYS A 31 14.57 -1.95 -4.14
CA LYS A 31 13.86 -3.17 -4.56
C LYS A 31 12.47 -3.22 -3.92
N ARG A 32 12.39 -2.96 -2.61
CA ARG A 32 11.11 -2.87 -1.91
C ARG A 32 10.27 -1.72 -2.44
N LEU A 33 10.89 -0.59 -2.76
CA LEU A 33 10.15 0.52 -3.34
C LEU A 33 9.59 0.20 -4.73
N ALA A 34 10.38 -0.46 -5.59
CA ALA A 34 9.91 -0.94 -6.88
C ALA A 34 8.73 -1.93 -6.72
N ARG A 35 8.81 -2.83 -5.75
CA ARG A 35 7.72 -3.76 -5.43
C ARG A 35 6.48 -3.04 -4.92
N ALA A 36 6.60 -2.10 -3.98
CA ALA A 36 5.48 -1.30 -3.50
C ALA A 36 4.79 -0.53 -4.64
N LYS A 37 5.58 0.02 -5.58
CA LYS A 37 5.08 0.68 -6.79
C LYS A 37 4.30 -0.29 -7.68
N GLU A 38 4.82 -1.49 -7.90
CA GLU A 38 4.15 -2.54 -8.67
C GLU A 38 2.80 -2.90 -8.05
N ILE A 39 2.76 -3.15 -6.74
CA ILE A 39 1.54 -3.48 -6.01
C ILE A 39 0.50 -2.35 -6.15
N ARG A 40 0.94 -1.10 -5.95
CA ARG A 40 0.08 0.08 -6.13
C ARG A 40 -0.55 0.09 -7.52
N PHE A 41 0.24 -0.09 -8.58
CA PHE A 41 -0.27 -0.13 -9.95
C PHE A 41 -1.21 -1.31 -10.22
N GLN A 42 -0.91 -2.48 -9.67
CA GLN A 42 -1.77 -3.66 -9.80
C GLN A 42 -3.15 -3.42 -9.18
N LEU A 43 -3.18 -2.89 -7.95
CA LEU A 43 -4.43 -2.60 -7.23
C LEU A 43 -5.20 -1.43 -7.85
N GLN A 44 -4.54 -0.34 -8.23
CA GLN A 44 -5.20 0.82 -8.85
C GLN A 44 -5.83 0.51 -10.22
N GLY A 45 -5.24 -0.42 -10.96
CA GLY A 45 -5.71 -0.81 -12.29
C GLY A 45 -6.95 -1.69 -12.29
N GLN A 46 -7.48 -2.06 -11.12
CA GLN A 46 -8.65 -2.91 -11.03
C GLN A 46 -9.95 -2.11 -11.21
N GLU A 47 -10.94 -2.74 -11.83
CA GLU A 47 -12.26 -2.12 -12.04
C GLU A 47 -12.96 -1.80 -10.72
N TRP A 48 -12.81 -2.68 -9.72
CA TRP A 48 -13.36 -2.48 -8.37
C TRP A 48 -12.66 -1.36 -7.59
N ALA A 49 -11.48 -0.90 -8.03
CA ALA A 49 -10.74 0.13 -7.31
C ALA A 49 -11.39 1.50 -7.50
N SER A 50 -12.18 1.91 -6.51
CA SER A 50 -12.83 3.23 -6.47
C SER A 50 -11.80 4.37 -6.45
N PRO A 51 -12.19 5.61 -6.80
CA PRO A 51 -11.29 6.77 -6.72
C PRO A 51 -10.65 6.94 -5.35
N TRP A 52 -11.41 6.69 -4.28
CA TRP A 52 -10.91 6.72 -2.90
C TRP A 52 -9.84 5.65 -2.65
N VAL A 53 -10.04 4.41 -3.13
CA VAL A 53 -9.01 3.36 -3.01
C VAL A 53 -7.73 3.79 -3.73
N ARG A 54 -7.85 4.36 -4.93
CA ARG A 54 -6.69 4.79 -5.72
C ARG A 54 -5.89 5.88 -5.02
N GLU A 55 -6.57 6.89 -4.48
CA GLU A 55 -5.97 7.96 -3.67
C GLU A 55 -5.23 7.39 -2.45
N LYS A 56 -5.88 6.50 -1.70
CA LYS A 56 -5.26 5.88 -0.51
C LYS A 56 -4.04 5.01 -0.86
N LEU A 57 -4.05 4.32 -1.99
CA LEU A 57 -2.87 3.59 -2.47
C LEU A 57 -1.71 4.53 -2.83
N ASP A 58 -1.99 5.71 -3.38
CA ASP A 58 -0.96 6.73 -3.62
C ASP A 58 -0.39 7.29 -2.31
N GLU A 59 -1.24 7.58 -1.32
CA GLU A 59 -0.81 8.00 0.01
C GLU A 59 0.09 6.96 0.68
N ALA A 60 -0.33 5.69 0.69
CA ALA A 60 0.45 4.60 1.28
C ALA A 60 1.82 4.45 0.60
N TYR A 61 1.85 4.52 -0.73
CA TYR A 61 3.10 4.46 -1.49
C TYR A 61 4.01 5.66 -1.18
N HIS A 62 3.46 6.87 -1.04
CA HIS A 62 4.24 8.05 -0.67
C HIS A 62 4.90 7.89 0.71
N HIS A 63 4.18 7.34 1.70
CA HIS A 63 4.76 7.05 3.01
C HIS A 63 5.87 6.00 2.94
N LEU A 64 5.71 4.96 2.10
CA LEU A 64 6.76 3.97 1.85
C LEU A 64 7.98 4.58 1.12
N GLU A 65 7.78 5.52 0.18
CA GLU A 65 8.86 6.28 -0.45
C GLU A 65 9.69 7.03 0.57
N VAL A 66 9.04 7.59 1.60
CA VAL A 66 9.75 8.28 2.68
C VAL A 66 10.52 7.29 3.56
N LEU A 67 9.89 6.19 4.00
CA LEU A 67 10.51 5.15 4.83
C LEU A 67 11.72 4.51 4.15
N PHE A 68 11.63 4.27 2.84
CA PHE A 68 12.69 3.63 2.05
C PHE A 68 13.59 4.63 1.29
N SER A 69 13.47 5.92 1.58
CA SER A 69 14.38 6.93 1.06
C SER A 69 15.75 6.82 1.74
N ALA A 70 16.82 7.06 0.98
CA ALA A 70 18.17 7.08 1.54
C ALA A 70 18.40 8.15 2.62
N ARG A 71 17.57 9.20 2.66
CA ARG A 71 17.81 10.38 3.52
C ARG A 71 16.57 10.91 4.25
N ARG A 72 15.37 10.79 3.67
CA ARG A 72 14.17 11.51 4.16
C ARG A 72 13.63 10.99 5.49
N TRP A 73 13.75 9.70 5.81
CA TRP A 73 13.19 9.17 7.06
C TRP A 73 13.93 9.66 8.31
N ARG A 74 15.22 9.99 8.20
CA ARG A 74 16.05 10.50 9.32
C ARG A 74 15.68 11.93 9.72
N GLU A 75 15.00 12.65 8.83
CA GLU A 75 14.58 14.04 9.03
C GLU A 75 13.17 14.12 9.65
N LEU A 76 12.52 12.98 9.92
CA LEU A 76 11.17 12.91 10.46
C LEU A 76 11.14 12.89 11.97
N LEU A 77 10.07 13.51 12.51
CA LEU A 77 9.78 13.53 13.94
C LEU A 77 9.26 12.19 14.47
N SER A 78 8.63 11.35 13.62
CA SER A 78 8.15 10.03 14.03
C SER A 78 8.04 9.06 12.85
N ILE A 79 8.85 8.00 12.90
CA ILE A 79 8.80 6.88 11.95
C ILE A 79 7.55 6.04 12.21
N ASP A 80 7.21 5.80 13.48
CA ASP A 80 6.08 4.95 13.83
C ASP A 80 4.74 5.54 13.38
N ALA A 81 4.60 6.86 13.39
CA ALA A 81 3.43 7.52 12.82
C ALA A 81 3.23 7.19 11.33
N LEU A 82 4.30 7.22 10.52
CA LEU A 82 4.22 6.81 9.11
C LEU A 82 3.86 5.34 8.95
N ARG A 83 4.41 4.47 9.79
CA ARG A 83 4.09 3.03 9.76
C ARG A 83 2.62 2.81 10.05
N ASP A 84 2.09 3.51 11.04
CA ASP A 84 0.68 3.41 11.43
C ASP A 84 -0.25 3.97 10.35
N GLU A 85 0.14 5.04 9.64
CA GLU A 85 -0.63 5.52 8.49
C GLU A 85 -0.69 4.47 7.36
N VAL A 86 0.44 3.87 6.97
CA VAL A 86 0.45 2.82 5.94
C VAL A 86 -0.41 1.63 6.38
N LYS A 87 -0.24 1.16 7.62
CA LYS A 87 -1.03 0.04 8.17
C LYS A 87 -2.52 0.38 8.24
N GLY A 88 -2.85 1.60 8.64
CA GLY A 88 -4.21 2.11 8.74
C GLY A 88 -4.89 2.17 7.38
N ILE A 89 -4.21 2.70 6.36
CA ILE A 89 -4.67 2.70 4.97
C ILE A 89 -4.95 1.28 4.48
N CYS A 90 -3.97 0.38 4.58
CA CYS A 90 -4.12 -1.01 4.12
C CYS A 90 -5.31 -1.70 4.81
N SER A 91 -5.50 -1.47 6.10
CA SER A 91 -6.63 -1.99 6.88
C SER A 91 -7.98 -1.43 6.41
N ARG A 92 -8.07 -0.12 6.13
CA ARG A 92 -9.31 0.51 5.63
C ARG A 92 -9.70 -0.02 4.24
N ILE A 93 -8.73 -0.15 3.32
CA ILE A 93 -8.98 -0.71 1.98
C ILE A 93 -9.42 -2.18 2.10
N SER A 94 -8.73 -2.98 2.91
CA SER A 94 -9.09 -4.38 3.13
C SER A 94 -10.53 -4.53 3.66
N LYS A 95 -10.92 -3.68 4.63
CA LYS A 95 -12.30 -3.64 5.14
C LYS A 95 -13.31 -3.28 4.06
N SER A 96 -13.01 -2.31 3.20
CA SER A 96 -13.86 -1.95 2.06
C SER A 96 -14.07 -3.17 1.14
N LEU A 97 -12.98 -3.86 0.79
CA LEU A 97 -13.03 -5.03 -0.08
C LEU A 97 -13.82 -6.19 0.52
N SER A 98 -13.70 -6.41 1.83
CA SER A 98 -14.45 -7.45 2.55
C SER A 98 -15.91 -7.09 2.80
N ALA A 99 -16.25 -5.80 2.94
CA ALA A 99 -17.62 -5.33 3.12
C ALA A 99 -18.45 -5.54 1.84
N ASP A 100 -17.86 -5.22 0.67
CA ASP A 100 -18.47 -5.46 -0.64
C ASP A 100 -18.69 -6.96 -0.93
N ALA A 101 -18.09 -7.87 -0.15
CA ALA A 101 -18.32 -9.31 -0.26
C ALA A 101 -19.60 -9.79 0.45
N ARG A 102 -20.14 -9.01 1.39
CA ARG A 102 -21.33 -9.38 2.19
C ARG A 102 -22.63 -8.82 1.65
N ALA A 103 -22.56 -7.93 0.66
CA ALA A 103 -23.71 -7.26 0.06
C ALA A 103 -24.29 -8.00 -1.17
N VAL A 104 -23.77 -9.19 -1.48
CA VAL A 104 -24.19 -10.09 -2.58
C VAL A 104 -24.64 -11.41 -1.98
#